data_AF-A0A7K3S5G6-F1
#
_entry.id   AF-A0A7K3S5G6-F1
#
_cell.length_a   1.000
_cell.length_b   1.000
_cell.length_c   1.000
_cell.angle_alpha   90.00
_cell.angle_beta   90.00
_cell.angle_gamma   90.00
#
_symmetry.space_group_name_H-M   'P 1'
#
loop_
_entity.id
_entity.type
_entity.pdbx_description
1 polymer ?
#
loop_
_entity_poly.entity_id
_entity_poly.type
_entity_poly.pdbx_seq_one_letter_code
_entity_poly.pdbx_strand_id
1 'polypeptide(L)'
;MLRIHFTPEDLTRVRVAPGPDFLWEITNSVQTLQRTDGERVFGAWRRWVRPRLPESRRLLSPLLPPRGYSPDFLTPTSGDRTTLRAAVDTLLGTPRPRLRAELTRL
;
A
#
# COMPACT_ATOMS: atom_id res chain seq x y z
N MET A 1 15.57 14.30 -5.35
CA MET A 1 14.19 14.74 -5.69
C MET A 1 13.78 14.03 -6.97
N LEU A 2 12.67 13.28 -6.98
CA LEU A 2 12.16 12.62 -8.17
C LEU A 2 11.58 13.68 -9.12
N ARG A 3 12.00 13.68 -10.38
CA ARG A 3 11.45 14.54 -11.44
C ARG A 3 10.83 13.64 -12.50
N ILE A 4 9.54 13.83 -12.79
CA ILE A 4 8.84 13.12 -13.85
C ILE A 4 8.56 14.13 -14.96
N HIS A 5 9.01 13.82 -16.17
CA HIS A 5 8.86 14.67 -17.33
C HIS A 5 7.75 14.12 -18.23
N PHE A 6 6.77 14.96 -18.55
CA PHE A 6 5.66 14.63 -19.46
C PHE A 6 5.76 15.48 -20.72
N THR A 7 5.59 14.88 -21.89
CA THR A 7 5.27 15.64 -23.10
C THR A 7 3.78 16.01 -23.13
N PRO A 8 3.34 16.93 -24.00
CA PRO A 8 1.92 17.16 -24.22
C PRO A 8 1.14 15.87 -24.55
N GLU A 9 1.73 14.96 -25.32
CA GLU A 9 1.12 13.66 -25.67
C GLU A 9 0.97 12.76 -24.44
N ASP A 10 1.95 12.72 -23.54
CA ASP A 10 1.87 11.93 -22.31
C ASP A 10 0.71 12.39 -21.41
N LEU A 11 0.47 13.71 -21.34
CA LEU A 11 -0.65 14.26 -20.58
C LEU A 11 -2.01 13.78 -21.11
N THR A 12 -2.14 13.57 -22.43
CA THR A 12 -3.38 13.01 -23.02
C THR A 12 -3.68 11.58 -22.57
N ARG A 13 -2.67 10.87 -22.05
CA ARG A 13 -2.78 9.48 -21.56
C ARG A 13 -2.97 9.39 -20.05
N VAL A 14 -2.82 10.49 -19.32
CA VAL A 14 -3.06 10.51 -17.87
C VAL A 14 -4.56 10.31 -17.61
N ARG A 15 -4.87 9.41 -16.68
CA ARG A 15 -6.23 9.16 -16.21
C ARG A 15 -6.23 9.22 -14.69
N VAL A 16 -7.30 9.79 -14.14
CA VAL A 16 -7.55 9.77 -12.70
C VAL A 16 -8.28 8.46 -12.39
N ALA A 17 -7.77 7.70 -11.42
CA ALA A 17 -8.46 6.51 -10.96
C ALA A 17 -9.83 6.90 -10.36
N PRO A 18 -10.89 6.12 -10.58
CA PRO A 18 -12.24 6.45 -10.09
C PRO A 18 -12.34 6.46 -8.56
N GLY A 19 -11.34 5.90 -7.87
CA GLY A 19 -11.24 5.90 -6.42
C GLY A 19 -9.87 5.41 -5.96
N PRO A 20 -9.65 5.38 -4.64
CA PRO A 20 -8.42 4.86 -4.06
C PRO A 20 -8.28 3.36 -4.32
N ASP A 21 -7.04 2.89 -4.49
CA ASP A 21 -6.75 1.46 -4.53
C ASP A 21 -6.74 0.89 -3.10
N PHE A 22 -7.49 -0.19 -2.89
CA PHE A 22 -7.68 -0.78 -1.57
C PHE A 22 -6.37 -1.22 -0.90
N LEU A 23 -5.46 -1.83 -1.65
CA LEU A 23 -4.22 -2.37 -1.09
C LEU A 23 -3.20 -1.28 -0.81
N TRP A 24 -3.19 -0.22 -1.63
CA TRP A 24 -2.47 1.01 -1.33
C TRP A 24 -2.96 1.68 -0.04
N GLU A 25 -4.28 1.84 0.14
CA GLU A 25 -4.84 2.43 1.36
C GLU A 25 -4.52 1.60 2.61
N ILE A 26 -4.62 0.27 2.53
CA ILE A 26 -4.25 -0.63 3.63
C ILE A 26 -2.76 -0.50 3.96
N THR A 27 -1.91 -0.53 2.93
CA THR A 27 -0.45 -0.42 3.09
C THR A 27 -0.06 0.90 3.74
N ASN A 28 -0.56 2.01 3.21
CA ASN A 28 -0.32 3.34 3.75
C ASN A 28 -0.86 3.50 5.18
N SER A 29 -2.01 2.89 5.47
CA SER A 29 -2.60 2.89 6.82
C SER A 29 -1.71 2.18 7.83
N VAL A 30 -1.17 1.00 7.48
CA VAL A 30 -0.25 0.25 8.36
C VAL A 30 1.03 1.03 8.62
N GLN A 31 1.62 1.65 7.60
CA GLN A 31 2.80 2.50 7.76
C GLN A 31 2.50 3.74 8.61
N THR A 32 1.35 4.39 8.39
CA THR A 32 0.92 5.58 9.15
C THR A 32 0.63 5.25 10.62
N LEU A 33 0.13 4.06 10.94
CA LEU A 33 -0.06 3.57 12.31
C LEU A 33 1.26 3.32 13.04
N GLN A 34 2.37 3.15 12.33
CA GLN A 34 3.70 2.97 12.94
C GLN A 34 4.42 4.31 13.15
N ARG A 35 3.98 5.38 12.48
CA ARG A 35 4.59 6.71 12.56
C ARG A 35 3.89 7.60 13.57
N THR A 36 4.63 8.60 14.05
CA THR A 36 4.15 9.66 14.95
C THR A 36 4.01 11.01 14.25
N ASP A 37 4.46 11.14 13.01
CA ASP A 37 4.31 12.35 12.23
C ASP A 37 2.86 12.57 11.77
N GLY A 38 2.59 13.80 11.29
CA GLY A 38 1.26 14.19 10.84
C GLY A 38 0.20 14.16 11.93
N GLU A 39 0.54 14.36 13.21
CA GLU A 39 -0.39 14.22 14.34
C GLU A 39 -1.66 15.09 14.21
N ARG A 40 -1.54 16.28 13.61
CA ARG A 40 -2.71 17.14 13.32
C ARG A 40 -3.73 16.49 12.37
N VAL A 41 -3.27 15.64 11.45
CA VAL A 41 -4.11 14.96 10.45
C VAL A 41 -4.50 13.56 10.94
N PHE A 42 -3.53 12.78 11.41
CA PHE A 42 -3.71 11.35 11.70
C PHE A 42 -3.88 11.03 13.19
N GLY A 43 -3.69 11.98 14.10
CA GLY A 43 -3.72 11.72 15.54
C GLY A 43 -5.06 11.17 16.04
N ALA A 44 -6.15 11.86 15.69
CA ALA A 44 -7.50 11.42 16.03
C ALA A 44 -7.83 10.06 15.40
N TRP A 45 -7.47 9.88 14.12
CA TRP A 45 -7.66 8.61 13.41
C TRP A 45 -6.88 7.46 14.07
N ARG A 46 -5.61 7.67 14.44
CA ARG A 46 -4.79 6.65 15.13
C ARG A 46 -5.42 6.23 16.46
N ARG A 47 -5.88 7.19 17.27
CA ARG A 47 -6.56 6.90 18.55
C ARG A 47 -7.86 6.12 18.33
N TRP A 48 -8.59 6.43 17.27
CA TRP A 48 -9.83 5.76 16.93
C TRP A 48 -9.61 4.33 16.38
N VAL A 49 -8.65 4.13 15.48
CA VAL A 49 -8.40 2.83 14.82
C VAL A 49 -7.70 1.83 15.74
N ARG A 50 -6.64 2.23 16.45
CA ARG A 50 -5.78 1.30 17.22
C ARG A 50 -6.53 0.29 18.09
N PRO A 51 -7.53 0.67 18.91
CA PRO A 51 -8.24 -0.30 19.77
C PRO A 51 -9.21 -1.22 19.01
N ARG A 52 -9.51 -0.93 17.74
CA ARG A 52 -10.44 -1.71 16.90
C ARG A 52 -9.73 -2.74 16.03
N LEU A 53 -8.41 -2.66 15.93
CA LEU A 53 -7.65 -3.59 15.11
C LEU A 53 -7.30 -4.86 15.89
N PRO A 54 -7.35 -6.04 15.26
CA PRO A 54 -6.93 -7.28 15.87
C PRO A 54 -5.42 -7.30 16.10
N GLU A 55 -4.96 -8.13 17.03
CA GLU A 55 -3.53 -8.27 17.33
C GLU A 55 -2.74 -8.82 16.13
N SER A 56 -3.40 -9.59 15.25
CA SER A 56 -2.82 -10.10 14.00
C SER A 56 -2.31 -8.99 13.06
N ARG A 57 -2.75 -7.74 13.22
CA ARG A 57 -2.22 -6.58 12.45
C ARG A 57 -0.71 -6.45 12.55
N ARG A 58 -0.09 -6.92 13.65
CA ARG A 58 1.35 -6.83 13.88
C ARG A 58 2.15 -7.62 12.85
N LEU A 59 1.55 -8.65 12.24
CA LEU A 59 2.16 -9.44 11.17
C LEU A 59 2.44 -8.61 9.91
N LEU A 60 1.72 -7.51 9.69
CA LEU A 60 1.92 -6.63 8.55
C LEU A 60 3.08 -5.64 8.75
N SER A 61 3.46 -5.34 10.01
CA SER A 61 4.47 -4.32 10.29
C SER A 61 5.87 -4.68 9.75
N PRO A 62 6.37 -5.93 9.85
CA PRO A 62 7.63 -6.32 9.23
C PRO A 62 7.62 -6.26 7.71
N LEU A 63 6.45 -6.44 7.09
CA LEU A 63 6.29 -6.37 5.63
C LEU A 63 6.17 -4.94 5.11
N LEU A 64 5.72 -4.03 5.98
CA LEU A 64 5.39 -2.64 5.66
C LEU A 64 6.11 -1.71 6.64
N PRO A 65 7.44 -1.56 6.53
CA PRO A 65 8.18 -0.66 7.40
C PRO A 65 7.65 0.77 7.23
N PRO A 66 7.67 1.60 8.30
CA PRO A 66 7.11 2.96 8.25
C PRO A 66 7.79 3.89 7.24
N ARG A 67 9.01 3.54 6.80
CA ARG A 67 9.81 4.20 5.77
C ARG A 67 10.67 3.15 5.07
N GLY A 68 10.94 3.37 3.78
CA GLY A 68 11.81 2.49 2.99
C GLY A 68 11.03 1.57 2.06
N TYR A 69 11.66 0.47 1.67
CA TYR A 69 11.08 -0.50 0.74
C TYR A 69 9.86 -1.20 1.34
N SER A 70 8.86 -1.48 0.51
CA SER A 70 7.76 -2.38 0.82
C SER A 70 7.55 -3.27 -0.42
N PRO A 71 7.32 -4.58 -0.26
CA PRO A 71 7.16 -5.47 -1.40
C PRO A 71 6.02 -5.03 -2.33
N ASP A 72 6.31 -4.96 -3.62
CA ASP A 72 5.36 -4.53 -4.66
C ASP A 72 4.19 -5.51 -4.79
N PHE A 73 4.35 -6.78 -4.39
CA PHE A 73 3.24 -7.73 -4.37
C PHE A 73 2.11 -7.33 -3.40
N LEU A 74 2.39 -6.48 -2.41
CA LEU A 74 1.37 -5.92 -1.52
C LEU A 74 0.58 -4.78 -2.16
N THR A 75 1.05 -4.22 -3.27
CA THR A 75 0.41 -3.13 -4.02
C THR A 75 0.44 -3.40 -5.52
N PRO A 76 -0.16 -4.52 -5.98
CA PRO A 76 -0.06 -4.96 -7.37
C PRO A 76 -0.64 -3.92 -8.34
N THR A 77 0.04 -3.70 -9.47
CA THR A 77 -0.40 -2.78 -10.53
C THR A 77 -1.20 -3.47 -11.64
N SER A 78 -1.22 -4.80 -11.64
CA SER A 78 -1.95 -5.67 -12.58
C SER A 78 -2.96 -6.56 -11.84
N GLY A 79 -3.87 -7.19 -12.58
CA GLY A 79 -4.93 -8.05 -12.03
C GLY A 79 -6.20 -7.28 -11.70
N ASP A 80 -7.26 -8.00 -11.33
CA ASP A 80 -8.52 -7.40 -10.94
C ASP A 80 -8.42 -6.82 -9.53
N ARG A 81 -8.63 -5.51 -9.44
CA ARG A 81 -8.57 -4.72 -8.20
C ARG A 81 -9.81 -3.85 -8.05
N THR A 82 -10.88 -4.17 -8.77
CA THR A 82 -12.15 -3.42 -8.74
C THR A 82 -12.88 -3.56 -7.40
N THR A 83 -12.60 -4.64 -6.66
CA THR A 83 -13.11 -4.87 -5.31
C THR A 83 -11.98 -5.28 -4.37
N LEU A 84 -12.18 -5.08 -3.06
CA LEU A 84 -11.22 -5.53 -2.05
C LEU A 84 -10.93 -7.03 -2.16
N ARG A 85 -11.97 -7.86 -2.37
CA ARG A 85 -11.80 -9.31 -2.50
C ARG A 85 -10.96 -9.67 -3.72
N ALA A 86 -11.27 -9.11 -4.89
CA ALA A 86 -10.48 -9.34 -6.10
C ALA A 86 -9.01 -8.87 -5.94
N ALA A 87 -8.80 -7.74 -5.26
CA ALA A 87 -7.44 -7.26 -4.97
C ALA A 87 -6.68 -8.22 -4.04
N VAL A 88 -7.33 -8.75 -3.00
CA VAL A 88 -6.74 -9.77 -2.12
C VAL A 88 -6.46 -11.06 -2.88
N ASP A 89 -7.36 -11.52 -3.75
CA ASP A 89 -7.14 -12.70 -4.59
C ASP A 89 -5.94 -12.50 -5.53
N THR A 90 -5.80 -11.30 -6.12
CA THR A 90 -4.63 -10.91 -6.92
C THR A 90 -3.33 -10.98 -6.10
N LEU A 91 -3.33 -10.48 -4.87
CA LEU A 91 -2.19 -10.57 -3.95
C LEU A 91 -1.86 -12.04 -3.62
N LEU A 92 -2.86 -12.84 -3.27
CA LEU A 92 -2.69 -14.27 -2.96
C LEU A 92 -2.19 -15.08 -4.16
N GLY A 93 -2.50 -14.63 -5.37
CA GLY A 93 -1.98 -15.18 -6.63
C GLY A 93 -0.51 -14.86 -6.93
N THR A 94 0.19 -14.11 -6.07
CA THR A 94 1.59 -13.74 -6.33
C THR A 94 2.48 -14.99 -6.47
N PRO A 95 3.20 -15.16 -7.60
CA PRO A 95 4.07 -16.31 -7.79
C PRO A 95 5.13 -16.44 -6.70
N ARG A 96 5.35 -17.67 -6.21
CA ARG A 96 6.35 -17.96 -5.15
C ARG A 96 7.75 -17.41 -5.45
N PRO A 97 8.28 -17.45 -6.69
CA PRO A 97 9.59 -16.84 -6.98
C PRO A 97 9.60 -15.33 -6.73
N ARG A 98 8.53 -14.62 -7.09
CA ARG A 98 8.38 -13.18 -6.86
C ARG A 98 8.27 -12.86 -5.37
N LEU A 99 7.43 -13.60 -4.64
CA LEU A 99 7.32 -13.46 -3.18
C LEU A 99 8.69 -13.57 -2.51
N ARG A 100 9.46 -14.61 -2.82
CA ARG A 100 10.79 -14.80 -2.23
C ARG A 100 11.76 -13.66 -2.58
N ALA A 101 11.83 -13.30 -3.86
CA ALA A 101 12.75 -12.27 -4.34
C ALA A 101 12.45 -10.88 -3.73
N GLU A 102 11.19 -10.54 -3.54
CA GLU A 102 10.82 -9.27 -2.92
C GLU A 102 11.00 -9.29 -1.40
N LEU A 103 10.69 -10.42 -0.73
CA LEU A 103 10.92 -10.57 0.70
C LEU A 103 12.42 -10.52 1.08
N THR A 104 13.33 -10.95 0.21
CA THR A 104 14.78 -10.82 0.46
C THR A 104 15.32 -9.39 0.43
N ARG A 105 14.48 -8.42 0.04
CA ARG A 105 14.84 -6.99 -0.03
C ARG A 105 14.35 -6.19 1.18
N LEU A 106 13.53 -6.80 2.04
CA LEU A 106 13.13 -6.25 3.33
C LEU A 106 14.28 -6.37 4.34
#